data_AF-A0A7S3S3Z1-F1
#
_entry.id   AF-A0A7S3S3Z1-F1
#
_cell.length_a   1.000
_cell.length_b   1.000
_cell.length_c   1.000
_cell.angle_alpha   90.00
_cell.angle_beta   90.00
_cell.angle_gamma   90.00
#
_symmetry.space_group_name_H-M   'P 1'
#
loop_
_entity.id
_entity.type
_entity.pdbx_description
1 polymer ?
#
loop_
_entity_poly.entity_id
_entity_poly.type
_entity_poly.pdbx_seq_one_letter_code
_entity_poly.pdbx_strand_id
1 'polypeptide(L)'
;ELFWSVTGDNVTALAFCDVNDDGHPELICGTEDYEMRIFQHEDVIKEITETDVILRVKPLHKTRFAYALMHGTVGVYERMTRAWRVKSKNRVNCIDCFDLDNDGIPELIAGWENGKVEVRNEKSGEVLCKDYFQAPIAELLHADYRLDGRSTLMCLTTEGDVRGWQASSTGGGIVMSGLDSVGTPSASSAADVKDTEA
;
A
#
# COMPACT_ATOMS: atom_id res chain seq x y z
N GLU A 1 -18.77 -24.30 -8.12
CA GLU A 1 -17.72 -23.36 -8.58
C GLU A 1 -18.41 -22.27 -9.39
N LEU A 2 -18.12 -20.99 -9.12
CA LEU A 2 -18.81 -19.84 -9.73
C LEU A 2 -17.95 -19.07 -10.74
N PHE A 3 -16.62 -19.17 -10.63
CA PHE A 3 -15.67 -18.56 -11.55
C PHE A 3 -14.37 -19.36 -11.54
N TRP A 4 -13.82 -19.66 -12.71
CA TRP A 4 -12.52 -20.29 -12.88
C TRP A 4 -11.93 -19.87 -14.23
N SER A 5 -10.62 -19.61 -14.25
CA SER A 5 -9.88 -19.27 -15.47
C SER A 5 -8.40 -19.67 -15.33
N VAL A 6 -7.67 -19.62 -16.43
CA VAL A 6 -6.23 -19.94 -16.51
C VAL A 6 -5.47 -18.74 -17.04
N THR A 7 -4.30 -18.48 -16.48
CA THR A 7 -3.38 -17.41 -16.91
C THR A 7 -2.02 -17.99 -17.30
N GLY A 8 -1.14 -17.15 -17.88
CA GLY A 8 0.14 -17.57 -18.45
C GLY A 8 1.18 -18.05 -17.44
N ASP A 9 1.13 -17.56 -16.20
CA ASP A 9 2.11 -17.87 -15.15
C ASP A 9 1.49 -17.72 -13.75
N ASN A 10 2.29 -17.89 -12.69
CA ASN A 10 1.88 -17.72 -11.31
C ASN A 10 1.25 -16.34 -11.07
N VAL A 11 0.06 -16.36 -10.47
CA VAL A 11 -0.65 -15.14 -10.05
C VAL A 11 0.00 -14.59 -8.79
N THR A 12 0.43 -13.34 -8.85
CA THR A 12 1.09 -12.63 -7.75
C THR A 12 0.27 -11.48 -7.18
N ALA A 13 -0.70 -10.97 -7.94
CA ALA A 13 -1.58 -9.89 -7.51
C ALA A 13 -2.98 -10.02 -8.10
N LEU A 14 -4.01 -9.73 -7.29
CA LEU A 14 -5.40 -9.64 -7.72
C LEU A 14 -6.06 -8.38 -7.14
N ALA A 15 -6.90 -7.72 -7.92
CA ALA A 15 -7.72 -6.60 -7.49
C ALA A 15 -9.01 -6.52 -8.30
N PHE A 16 -10.06 -5.98 -7.70
CA PHE A 16 -11.29 -5.62 -8.41
C PHE A 16 -11.33 -4.12 -8.66
N CYS A 17 -11.55 -3.70 -9.90
CA CYS A 17 -11.66 -2.29 -10.28
C CYS A 17 -12.56 -2.19 -11.52
N ASP A 18 -13.55 -1.30 -11.49
CA ASP A 18 -14.36 -0.96 -12.66
C ASP A 18 -13.52 -0.08 -13.59
N VAL A 19 -12.77 -0.70 -14.50
CA VAL A 19 -11.81 0.00 -15.36
C VAL A 19 -12.44 0.50 -16.65
N ASN A 20 -13.62 -0.01 -17.00
CA ASN A 20 -14.36 0.40 -18.18
C ASN A 20 -15.50 1.41 -17.87
N ASP A 21 -15.76 1.71 -16.59
CA ASP A 21 -16.79 2.63 -16.09
C ASP A 21 -18.22 2.17 -16.45
N ASP A 22 -18.47 0.86 -16.43
CA ASP A 22 -19.79 0.27 -16.71
C ASP A 22 -20.62 -0.03 -15.46
N GLY A 23 -20.06 0.23 -14.27
CA GLY A 23 -20.68 -0.01 -12.97
C GLY A 23 -20.39 -1.38 -12.38
N HIS A 24 -19.65 -2.25 -13.08
CA HIS A 24 -19.24 -3.56 -12.60
C HIS A 24 -17.71 -3.66 -12.52
N PRO A 25 -17.15 -4.11 -11.39
CA PRO A 25 -15.71 -4.22 -11.28
C PRO A 25 -15.15 -5.40 -12.08
N GLU A 26 -14.13 -5.14 -12.88
CA GLU A 26 -13.30 -6.17 -13.51
C GLU A 26 -12.26 -6.75 -12.55
N LEU A 27 -11.88 -8.00 -12.80
CA LEU A 27 -10.76 -8.64 -12.11
C LEU A 27 -9.45 -8.30 -12.82
N ILE A 28 -8.57 -7.60 -12.13
CA ILE A 28 -7.19 -7.35 -12.56
C ILE A 28 -6.31 -8.43 -11.96
N CYS A 29 -5.53 -9.10 -12.79
CA CYS A 29 -4.62 -10.17 -12.42
C CYS A 29 -3.21 -9.86 -12.91
N GLY A 30 -2.27 -9.78 -11.97
CA GLY A 30 -0.84 -9.65 -12.26
C GLY A 30 -0.11 -10.98 -12.09
N THR A 31 0.86 -11.24 -12.97
CA THR A 31 1.59 -12.51 -13.03
C THR A 31 3.13 -12.34 -13.09
N GLU A 32 3.84 -13.46 -12.91
CA GLU A 32 5.31 -13.53 -12.98
C GLU A 32 5.87 -13.40 -14.41
N ASP A 33 5.06 -13.62 -15.45
CA ASP A 33 5.39 -13.40 -16.87
C ASP A 33 5.35 -11.90 -17.28
N TYR A 34 5.21 -11.00 -16.31
CA TYR A 34 5.14 -9.54 -16.47
C TYR A 34 3.83 -9.04 -17.10
N GLU A 35 2.84 -9.92 -17.26
CA GLU A 35 1.55 -9.56 -17.79
C GLU A 35 0.59 -9.12 -16.68
N MET A 36 -0.21 -8.11 -17.01
CA MET A 36 -1.40 -7.73 -16.25
C MET A 36 -2.61 -7.96 -17.15
N ARG A 37 -3.44 -8.92 -16.77
CA ARG A 37 -4.65 -9.32 -17.48
C ARG A 37 -5.87 -8.81 -16.77
N ILE A 38 -6.79 -8.22 -17.52
CA ILE A 38 -8.03 -7.66 -16.98
C ILE A 38 -9.19 -8.46 -17.55
N PHE A 39 -9.92 -9.09 -16.64
CA PHE A 39 -11.01 -9.99 -16.94
C PHE A 39 -12.35 -9.32 -16.66
N GLN A 40 -13.24 -9.38 -17.64
CA GLN A 40 -14.65 -9.08 -17.46
C GLN A 40 -15.42 -10.38 -17.63
N HIS A 41 -15.98 -10.90 -16.53
CA HIS A 41 -16.46 -12.28 -16.48
C HIS A 41 -15.34 -13.25 -16.91
N GLU A 42 -15.58 -14.11 -17.90
CA GLU A 42 -14.63 -15.11 -18.40
C GLU A 42 -13.69 -14.56 -19.49
N ASP A 43 -13.95 -13.36 -20.01
CA ASP A 43 -13.22 -12.77 -21.13
C ASP A 43 -12.07 -11.87 -20.65
N VAL A 44 -10.89 -12.03 -21.26
CA VAL A 44 -9.79 -11.08 -21.11
C VAL A 44 -10.05 -9.88 -22.02
N ILE A 45 -10.44 -8.75 -21.43
CA ILE A 45 -10.71 -7.51 -22.18
C ILE A 45 -9.43 -6.71 -22.45
N LYS A 46 -8.38 -6.94 -21.66
CA LYS A 46 -7.08 -6.30 -21.85
C LYS A 46 -5.94 -7.14 -21.30
N GLU A 47 -4.84 -7.15 -22.04
CA GLU A 47 -3.54 -7.63 -21.60
C GLU A 47 -2.54 -6.46 -21.70
N ILE A 48 -1.73 -6.31 -20.66
CA ILE A 48 -0.77 -5.21 -20.50
C ILE A 48 0.57 -5.81 -20.06
N THR A 49 1.54 -5.79 -20.95
CA THR A 49 2.92 -6.16 -20.65
C THR A 49 3.63 -5.05 -19.89
N GLU A 50 4.14 -5.37 -18.69
CA GLU A 50 5.04 -4.52 -17.93
C GLU A 50 6.50 -4.93 -18.09
N THR A 51 7.40 -4.22 -17.42
CA THR A 51 8.85 -4.43 -17.54
C THR A 51 9.42 -5.44 -16.53
N ASP A 52 8.57 -5.96 -15.63
CA ASP A 52 8.95 -6.86 -14.55
C ASP A 52 7.70 -7.48 -13.89
N VAL A 53 7.89 -8.41 -12.95
CA VAL A 53 6.82 -9.12 -12.21
C VAL A 53 5.86 -8.13 -11.56
N ILE A 54 4.55 -8.34 -11.76
CA ILE A 54 3.49 -7.55 -11.12
C ILE A 54 3.37 -7.96 -9.66
N LEU A 55 3.94 -7.19 -8.74
CA LEU A 55 3.98 -7.56 -7.32
C LEU A 55 2.67 -7.25 -6.58
N ARG A 56 2.04 -6.11 -6.90
CA ARG A 56 0.78 -5.66 -6.25
C ARG A 56 -0.07 -4.91 -7.25
N VAL A 57 -1.39 -5.02 -7.06
CA VAL A 57 -2.41 -4.18 -7.69
C VAL A 57 -3.41 -3.80 -6.62
N LYS A 58 -3.84 -2.53 -6.59
CA LYS A 58 -4.82 -2.01 -5.63
C LYS A 58 -5.80 -1.07 -6.33
N PRO A 59 -7.11 -1.22 -6.11
CA PRO A 59 -8.06 -0.20 -6.55
C PRO A 59 -7.76 1.11 -5.82
N LEU A 60 -7.87 2.22 -6.54
CA LEU A 60 -7.62 3.56 -5.98
C LEU A 60 -8.92 4.35 -5.90
N HIS A 61 -9.44 4.80 -7.05
CA HIS A 61 -10.67 5.58 -7.14
C HIS A 61 -11.24 5.55 -8.55
N LYS A 62 -12.55 5.30 -8.68
CA LYS A 62 -13.22 5.11 -9.98
C LYS A 62 -12.48 4.07 -10.82
N THR A 63 -12.10 4.43 -12.04
CA THR A 63 -11.39 3.57 -12.99
C THR A 63 -9.87 3.52 -12.77
N ARG A 64 -9.36 4.10 -11.67
CA ARG A 64 -7.93 4.14 -11.37
C ARG A 64 -7.54 3.02 -10.42
N PHE A 65 -6.40 2.41 -10.72
CA PHE A 65 -5.78 1.43 -9.85
C PHE A 65 -4.27 1.65 -9.81
N ALA A 66 -3.69 1.40 -8.65
CA ALA A 66 -2.27 1.45 -8.42
C ALA A 66 -1.64 0.08 -8.68
N TYR A 67 -0.37 0.09 -9.08
CA TYR A 67 0.40 -1.14 -9.28
C TYR A 67 1.84 -0.97 -8.81
N ALA A 68 2.45 -2.10 -8.48
CA ALA A 68 3.85 -2.18 -8.07
C ALA A 68 4.54 -3.34 -8.78
N LEU A 69 5.79 -3.13 -9.19
CA LEU A 69 6.63 -4.11 -9.87
C LEU A 69 7.83 -4.51 -9.00
N MET A 70 8.30 -5.74 -9.12
CA MET A 70 9.35 -6.31 -8.26
C MET A 70 10.65 -5.48 -8.22
N HIS A 71 11.08 -4.89 -9.33
CA HIS A 71 12.26 -4.00 -9.40
C HIS A 71 12.06 -2.59 -8.81
N GLY A 72 10.96 -2.32 -8.09
CA GLY A 72 10.74 -1.05 -7.39
C GLY A 72 10.05 0.04 -8.22
N THR A 73 9.30 -0.32 -9.27
CA THR A 73 8.40 0.63 -9.94
C THR A 73 7.07 0.65 -9.23
N VAL A 74 6.52 1.84 -9.02
CA VAL A 74 5.13 2.05 -8.61
C VAL A 74 4.46 3.01 -9.59
N GLY A 75 3.17 2.85 -9.82
CA GLY A 75 2.44 3.72 -10.73
C GLY A 75 0.94 3.58 -10.60
N VAL A 76 0.25 4.33 -11.45
CA VAL A 76 -1.21 4.32 -11.54
C VAL A 76 -1.61 4.16 -13.00
N TYR A 77 -2.58 3.28 -13.21
CA TYR A 77 -3.35 3.19 -14.44
C TYR A 77 -4.67 3.92 -14.26
N GLU A 78 -5.13 4.56 -15.33
CA GLU A 78 -6.51 5.04 -15.46
C GLU A 78 -7.15 4.31 -16.64
N ARG A 79 -8.20 3.53 -16.35
CA ARG A 79 -8.76 2.57 -17.29
C ARG A 79 -7.65 1.60 -17.73
N MET A 80 -7.35 1.54 -19.03
CA MET A 80 -6.32 0.68 -19.62
C MET A 80 -5.04 1.42 -20.01
N THR A 81 -4.89 2.68 -19.60
CA THR A 81 -3.77 3.54 -19.98
C THR A 81 -2.95 3.93 -18.75
N ARG A 82 -1.63 3.83 -18.85
CA ARG A 82 -0.73 4.21 -17.76
C ARG A 82 -0.76 5.73 -17.58
N ALA A 83 -1.26 6.20 -16.44
CA ALA A 83 -1.31 7.62 -16.12
C ALA A 83 0.09 8.13 -15.79
N TRP A 84 0.76 7.45 -14.86
CA TRP A 84 2.14 7.75 -14.49
C TRP A 84 2.81 6.54 -13.86
N ARG A 85 4.14 6.58 -13.80
CA ARG A 85 4.96 5.64 -13.03
C ARG A 85 6.25 6.31 -12.57
N VAL A 86 6.82 5.77 -11.51
CA VAL A 86 8.17 6.09 -11.05
C VAL A 86 8.92 4.83 -10.71
N LYS A 87 10.26 4.87 -10.82
CA LYS A 87 11.14 3.77 -10.45
C LYS A 87 12.07 4.20 -9.33
N SER A 88 12.09 3.42 -8.26
CA SER A 88 13.04 3.55 -7.15
C SER A 88 14.25 2.64 -7.36
N LYS A 89 15.32 2.91 -6.61
CA LYS A 89 16.45 1.98 -6.48
C LYS A 89 16.17 0.83 -5.52
N ASN A 90 15.27 1.06 -4.57
CA ASN A 90 14.87 0.09 -3.56
C ASN A 90 13.63 -0.65 -4.04
N ARG A 91 13.52 -1.94 -3.70
CA ARG A 91 12.31 -2.74 -3.90
C ARG A 91 11.15 -2.16 -3.11
N VAL A 92 9.97 -2.24 -3.72
CA VAL A 92 8.68 -1.97 -3.07
C VAL A 92 8.18 -3.28 -2.49
N ASN A 93 7.76 -3.27 -1.22
CA ASN A 93 7.26 -4.46 -0.55
C ASN A 93 5.73 -4.51 -0.56
N CYS A 94 5.10 -3.34 -0.38
CA CYS A 94 3.65 -3.19 -0.35
C CYS A 94 3.25 -1.82 -0.89
N ILE A 95 2.01 -1.75 -1.36
CA ILE A 95 1.31 -0.51 -1.70
C ILE A 95 -0.10 -0.59 -1.12
N ASP A 96 -0.67 0.56 -0.78
CA ASP A 96 -2.08 0.71 -0.44
C ASP A 96 -2.59 2.09 -0.86
N CYS A 97 -3.91 2.26 -0.86
CA CYS A 97 -4.55 3.51 -1.24
C CYS A 97 -5.41 4.03 -0.09
N PHE A 98 -5.06 5.19 0.48
CA PHE A 98 -5.73 5.79 1.63
C PHE A 98 -5.81 7.30 1.47
N ASP A 99 -6.97 7.87 1.80
CA ASP A 99 -7.23 9.31 1.77
C ASP A 99 -6.71 9.95 3.07
N LEU A 100 -5.50 10.49 3.02
CA LEU A 100 -4.81 11.06 4.18
C LEU A 100 -5.17 12.53 4.42
N ASP A 101 -5.48 13.30 3.38
CA ASP A 101 -5.89 14.71 3.53
C ASP A 101 -7.41 14.92 3.61
N ASN A 102 -8.17 13.84 3.49
CA ASN A 102 -9.63 13.79 3.62
C ASN A 102 -10.33 14.63 2.55
N ASP A 103 -9.79 14.63 1.32
CA ASP A 103 -10.36 15.29 0.15
C ASP A 103 -11.37 14.41 -0.62
N GLY A 104 -11.49 13.13 -0.23
CA GLY A 104 -12.35 12.12 -0.84
C GLY A 104 -11.68 11.29 -1.94
N ILE A 105 -10.41 11.52 -2.24
CA ILE A 105 -9.63 10.81 -3.25
C ILE A 105 -8.41 10.17 -2.57
N PRO A 106 -8.33 8.84 -2.49
CA PRO A 106 -7.18 8.17 -1.90
C PRO A 106 -5.84 8.45 -2.61
N GLU A 107 -4.79 8.73 -1.84
CA GLU A 107 -3.41 8.76 -2.35
C GLU A 107 -2.85 7.36 -2.57
N LEU A 108 -1.76 7.24 -3.34
CA LEU A 108 -0.94 6.03 -3.37
C LEU A 108 0.12 6.07 -2.26
N ILE A 109 0.10 5.09 -1.37
CA ILE A 109 1.14 4.88 -0.35
C ILE A 109 1.99 3.68 -0.75
N ALA A 110 3.31 3.85 -0.72
CA ALA A 110 4.27 2.79 -1.01
C ALA A 110 5.22 2.55 0.18
N GLY A 111 5.30 1.30 0.61
CA GLY A 111 6.24 0.80 1.61
C GLY A 111 7.43 0.10 0.96
N TRP A 112 8.65 0.48 1.37
CA TRP A 112 9.88 0.08 0.70
C TRP A 112 10.77 -0.80 1.58
N GLU A 113 11.66 -1.57 0.94
CA GLU A 113 12.59 -2.47 1.64
C GLU A 113 13.58 -1.74 2.57
N ASN A 114 13.81 -0.45 2.34
CA ASN A 114 14.71 0.37 3.16
C ASN A 114 14.00 1.10 4.31
N GLY A 115 12.77 0.69 4.64
CA GLY A 115 11.96 1.30 5.70
C GLY A 115 11.32 2.64 5.32
N LYS A 116 11.47 3.11 4.07
CA LYS A 116 10.75 4.30 3.62
C LYS A 116 9.26 3.98 3.49
N VAL A 117 8.42 4.95 3.86
CA VAL A 117 7.01 5.05 3.45
C VAL A 117 6.86 6.34 2.67
N GLU A 118 6.22 6.30 1.51
CA GLU A 118 6.08 7.46 0.63
C GLU A 118 4.63 7.57 0.14
N VAL A 119 4.04 8.75 0.30
CA VAL A 119 2.69 9.09 -0.16
C VAL A 119 2.79 9.90 -1.42
N ARG A 120 2.03 9.53 -2.43
CA ARG A 120 2.03 10.16 -3.75
C ARG A 120 0.63 10.54 -4.19
N ASN A 121 0.54 11.69 -4.83
CA ASN A 121 -0.68 12.13 -5.48
C ASN A 121 -1.07 11.13 -6.58
N GLU A 122 -2.35 10.77 -6.60
CA GLU A 122 -2.95 9.81 -7.52
C GLU A 122 -2.92 10.26 -8.99
N LYS A 123 -2.89 11.57 -9.23
CA LYS A 123 -2.97 12.16 -10.57
C LYS A 123 -1.60 12.47 -11.16
N SER A 124 -0.73 13.15 -10.41
CA SER A 124 0.59 13.58 -10.89
C SER A 124 1.71 12.59 -10.56
N GLY A 125 1.53 11.75 -9.54
CA GLY A 125 2.59 10.91 -8.98
C GLY A 125 3.62 11.69 -8.17
N GLU A 126 3.42 12.98 -7.91
CA GLU A 126 4.28 13.79 -7.05
C GLU A 126 4.26 13.27 -5.62
N VAL A 127 5.41 13.37 -4.94
CA VAL A 127 5.52 12.96 -3.53
C VAL A 127 4.90 14.04 -2.65
N LEU A 128 3.86 13.69 -1.92
CA LEU A 128 3.17 14.59 -1.00
C LEU A 128 3.85 14.60 0.37
N CYS A 129 4.17 13.41 0.89
CA CYS A 129 4.96 13.27 2.11
C CYS A 129 5.71 11.93 2.15
N LYS A 130 6.60 11.80 3.13
CA LYS A 130 7.37 10.58 3.37
C LYS A 130 7.74 10.46 4.84
N ASP A 131 7.92 9.22 5.28
CA ASP A 131 8.40 8.86 6.61
C ASP A 131 9.37 7.67 6.51
N TYR A 132 10.08 7.37 7.59
CA TYR A 132 11.09 6.30 7.65
C TYR A 132 10.99 5.50 8.94
N PHE A 133 11.16 4.19 8.78
CA PHE A 133 11.35 3.21 9.83
C PHE A 133 12.80 2.72 9.82
N GLN A 134 13.20 2.07 10.91
CA GLN A 134 14.54 1.47 11.04
C GLN A 134 14.62 0.07 10.41
N ALA A 135 13.49 -0.47 9.95
CA ALA A 135 13.37 -1.79 9.36
C ALA A 135 12.53 -1.74 8.06
N PRO A 136 12.70 -2.72 7.15
CA PRO A 136 11.89 -2.84 5.95
C PRO A 136 10.39 -2.77 6.25
N ILE A 137 9.63 -2.07 5.40
CA ILE A 137 8.17 -2.08 5.52
C ILE A 137 7.66 -3.45 5.10
N ALA A 138 6.90 -4.10 5.96
CA ALA A 138 6.27 -5.39 5.67
C ALA A 138 4.94 -5.16 4.93
N GLU A 139 4.01 -4.43 5.54
CA GLU A 139 2.65 -4.27 5.01
C GLU A 139 2.04 -2.93 5.42
N LEU A 140 1.09 -2.45 4.59
CA LEU A 140 0.22 -1.32 4.84
C LEU A 140 -1.22 -1.84 4.89
N LEU A 141 -2.01 -1.40 5.87
CA LEU A 141 -3.41 -1.81 5.98
C LEU A 141 -4.27 -0.76 6.66
N HIS A 142 -5.58 -0.86 6.48
CA HIS A 142 -6.57 0.01 7.11
C HIS A 142 -7.15 -0.64 8.36
N ALA A 143 -7.18 0.09 9.47
CA ALA A 143 -7.85 -0.37 10.68
C ALA A 143 -8.43 0.80 11.48
N ASP A 144 -9.66 0.64 12.00
CA ASP A 144 -10.14 1.45 13.13
C ASP A 144 -9.56 0.89 14.43
N TYR A 145 -8.25 1.11 14.63
CA TYR A 145 -7.53 0.57 15.79
C TYR A 145 -8.01 1.17 17.12
N ARG A 146 -8.53 2.41 17.09
CA ARG A 146 -9.00 3.14 18.29
C ARG A 146 -10.48 2.89 18.60
N LEU A 147 -11.20 2.18 17.73
CA LEU A 147 -12.64 1.94 17.83
C LEU A 147 -13.43 3.26 17.94
N ASP A 148 -12.96 4.31 17.25
CA ASP A 148 -13.59 5.64 17.23
C ASP A 148 -14.43 5.86 15.96
N GLY A 149 -14.58 4.83 15.13
CA GLY A 149 -15.28 4.86 13.86
C GLY A 149 -14.45 5.42 12.71
N ARG A 150 -13.17 5.72 12.91
CA ARG A 150 -12.29 6.30 11.88
C ARG A 150 -11.22 5.31 11.47
N SER A 151 -11.15 5.07 10.17
CA SER A 151 -10.06 4.27 9.60
C SER A 151 -8.72 4.98 9.80
N THR A 152 -7.71 4.21 10.17
CA THR A 152 -6.32 4.64 10.32
C THR A 152 -5.46 3.84 9.34
N LEU A 153 -4.55 4.50 8.64
CA LEU A 153 -3.51 3.82 7.86
C LEU A 153 -2.46 3.29 8.83
N MET A 154 -2.34 1.97 8.89
CA MET A 154 -1.37 1.26 9.71
C MET A 154 -0.21 0.79 8.84
N CYS A 155 1.01 1.03 9.31
CA CYS A 155 2.24 0.56 8.68
C CYS A 155 2.99 -0.34 9.65
N LEU A 156 3.38 -1.52 9.16
CA LEU A 156 4.08 -2.54 9.91
C LEU A 156 5.46 -2.79 9.29
N THR A 157 6.48 -2.98 10.11
CA THR A 157 7.82 -3.40 9.65
C THR A 157 8.03 -4.89 9.85
N THR A 158 9.08 -5.43 9.21
CA THR A 158 9.47 -6.84 9.38
C THR A 158 9.95 -7.18 10.78
N GLU A 159 10.35 -6.18 11.57
CA GLU A 159 10.79 -6.32 12.97
C GLU A 159 9.65 -6.10 13.98
N GLY A 160 8.43 -5.85 13.49
CA GLY A 160 7.25 -5.70 14.35
C GLY A 160 6.97 -4.28 14.84
N ASP A 161 7.66 -3.25 14.31
CA ASP A 161 7.27 -1.87 14.57
C ASP A 161 5.94 -1.57 13.90
N VAL A 162 5.05 -0.90 14.62
CA VAL A 162 3.73 -0.49 14.10
C VAL A 162 3.54 1.00 14.33
N ARG A 163 3.15 1.73 13.27
CA ARG A 163 2.75 3.15 13.35
C ARG A 163 1.43 3.34 12.61
N GLY A 164 0.56 4.18 13.17
CA GLY A 164 -0.71 4.56 12.55
C GLY A 164 -0.76 6.05 12.21
N TRP A 165 -1.42 6.40 11.11
CA TRP A 165 -1.78 7.78 10.76
C TRP A 165 -3.27 7.87 10.45
N GLN A 166 -3.95 8.81 11.11
CA GLN A 166 -5.34 9.14 10.81
C GLN A 166 -5.39 10.21 9.71
N ALA A 167 -6.45 10.17 8.90
CA ALA A 167 -6.73 11.22 7.95
C ALA A 167 -6.87 12.58 8.66
N SER A 168 -6.41 13.64 8.01
CA SER A 168 -6.46 14.98 8.57
C SER A 168 -7.90 15.42 8.86
N SER A 169 -8.17 15.94 10.05
CA SER A 169 -9.52 16.38 10.46
C SER A 169 -9.99 17.66 9.76
N THR A 170 -9.10 18.33 9.04
CA THR A 170 -9.30 19.61 8.37
C THR A 170 -8.45 19.53 7.11
N GLY A 171 -8.99 19.80 5.92
CA GLY A 171 -8.32 19.70 4.61
C GLY A 171 -7.10 20.63 4.41
N GLY A 172 -6.15 20.55 5.34
CA GLY A 172 -4.79 21.06 5.26
C GLY A 172 -3.86 19.87 5.01
N GLY A 173 -2.71 20.16 4.38
CA GLY A 173 -1.83 19.16 3.78
C GLY A 173 -1.43 17.99 4.67
N ILE A 174 -1.07 16.88 4.02
CA ILE A 174 -0.76 15.60 4.65
C ILE A 174 0.41 15.74 5.64
N VAL A 175 0.15 15.42 6.92
CA VAL A 175 1.16 15.33 7.97
C VAL A 175 1.21 13.91 8.50
N MET A 176 2.31 13.20 8.22
CA MET A 176 2.59 11.88 8.79
C MET A 176 3.22 12.02 10.18
N SER A 177 2.53 12.65 11.14
CA SER A 177 2.95 12.59 12.55
C SER A 177 2.40 11.30 13.14
N GLY A 178 3.29 10.37 13.49
CA GLY A 178 2.89 9.09 14.07
C GLY A 178 1.98 9.28 15.28
N LEU A 179 0.93 8.48 15.38
CA LEU A 179 0.23 8.31 16.64
C LEU A 179 1.22 7.64 17.61
N ASP A 180 1.61 8.33 18.68
CA ASP A 180 2.54 7.78 19.66
C ASP A 180 2.12 6.37 20.08
N SER A 181 3.06 5.43 20.00
CA SER A 181 2.84 4.06 20.44
C SER A 181 2.53 4.07 21.94
N VAL A 182 1.32 3.67 22.30
CA VAL A 182 1.00 3.41 23.71
C VAL A 182 1.74 2.14 24.11
N GLY A 183 2.83 2.30 24.86
CA GLY A 183 3.38 1.26 25.72
C GLY A 183 4.71 0.65 25.30
N THR A 184 5.81 1.37 25.48
CA THR A 184 7.00 0.73 26.06
C THR A 184 6.84 0.76 27.57
N PRO A 185 6.91 -0.38 28.29
CA PRO A 185 7.06 -0.31 29.74
C PRO A 185 8.41 0.35 30.02
N SER A 186 8.37 1.53 30.64
CA SER A 186 9.56 2.17 31.17
C SER A 186 10.30 1.16 32.06
N ALA A 187 11.55 0.87 31.73
CA ALA A 187 12.43 0.13 32.62
C ALA A 187 12.55 0.92 33.93
N SER A 188 11.79 0.52 34.95
CA SER A 188 11.99 1.01 36.30
C SER A 188 13.34 0.47 36.78
N SER A 189 14.23 1.40 37.13
CA SER A 189 15.52 1.16 37.75
C SER A 189 15.45 0.07 38.82
N ALA A 190 16.16 -1.04 38.61
CA ALA A 190 16.50 -1.97 39.67
C ALA A 190 17.56 -1.29 40.56
N ALA A 191 17.15 -0.85 41.74
CA ALA A 191 18.04 -0.41 42.80
C ALA A 191 18.54 -1.62 43.62
N ASP A 192 19.84 -1.56 43.92
CA ASP A 192 20.68 -2.40 44.76
C ASP A 192 20.01 -3.30 45.83
N VAL A 193 20.36 -4.59 45.80
CA VAL A 193 20.47 -5.41 47.02
C VAL A 193 21.95 -5.78 47.17
N LYS A 194 22.59 -5.21 48.20
CA LYS A 194 23.93 -5.63 48.65
C LYS A 194 23.78 -6.91 49.45
N ASP A 195 24.29 -8.01 48.92
CA ASP A 195 24.55 -9.20 49.71
C ASP A 195 25.63 -8.90 50.74
N THR A 196 25.30 -9.10 52.02
CA THR A 196 26.23 -9.09 53.13
C THR A 196 26.29 -10.53 53.62
N GLU A 197 27.31 -11.29 53.20
CA GLU A 197 27.63 -12.57 53.80
C GLU A 197 28.53 -12.36 55.03
N ALA A 198 28.22 -13.12 56.07
CA ALA A 198 28.96 -13.23 57.32
C ALA A 198 29.84 -14.49 57.31
#